data_AF-A0A937JXD9-F1
#
_entry.id   AF-A0A937JXD9-F1
#
_cell.length_a   1.000
_cell.length_b   1.000
_cell.length_c   1.000
_cell.angle_alpha   90.00
_cell.angle_beta   90.00
_cell.angle_gamma   90.00
#
_symmetry.space_group_name_H-M   'P 1'
#
loop_
_entity.id
_entity.type
_entity.pdbx_description
1 polymer ?
#
loop_
_entity_poly.entity_id
_entity_poly.type
_entity_poly.pdbx_seq_one_letter_code
_entity_poly.pdbx_strand_id
1 'polypeptide(L)'
;MTWDIQYYPAAVAAGGSNGVVAGVFIPTGTDLPGISPASELGEAAKERKVAFAVANRIFDALNGMSNKLGFTVSRPAPSGFAQNQINQSLSLTTQFVLNHSNLQVGLLPLPASSIGKVAIADVFPNAAKKSANAAIDVAGILIPDSTIASFGGSIPSNTELDARSWIAALYLSFITQLTAHSSITAKDKGDVLGFLPALNYYSGDAITGLTEADLPMRSFFTLTYTFTVVLSLNQSNQTFDLAA
;
A
#
# COMPACT_ATOMS: atom_id res chain seq x y z
N MET A 1 6.37 -14.45 -12.06
CA MET A 1 5.92 -13.07 -12.32
C MET A 1 6.59 -12.20 -11.27
N THR A 2 7.42 -11.26 -11.70
CA THR A 2 8.36 -10.52 -10.85
C THR A 2 7.71 -9.28 -10.27
N TRP A 3 8.13 -8.91 -9.07
CA TRP A 3 7.88 -7.61 -8.46
C TRP A 3 8.30 -6.47 -9.41
N ASP A 4 7.32 -5.74 -9.96
CA ASP A 4 7.53 -4.77 -11.04
C ASP A 4 7.66 -3.32 -10.53
N ILE A 5 8.21 -3.11 -9.33
CA ILE A 5 8.63 -1.77 -8.90
C ILE A 5 9.96 -1.43 -9.56
N GLN A 6 10.07 -0.20 -10.06
CA GLN A 6 11.32 0.32 -10.57
C GLN A 6 12.09 1.05 -9.47
N TYR A 7 13.40 0.85 -9.45
CA TYR A 7 14.30 1.40 -8.44
C TYR A 7 15.24 2.42 -9.07
N TYR A 8 15.32 3.59 -8.46
CA TYR A 8 16.16 4.69 -8.91
C TYR A 8 17.16 5.02 -7.80
N PRO A 9 18.38 4.45 -7.82
CA PRO A 9 19.40 4.75 -6.82
C PRO A 9 19.98 6.17 -6.96
N ALA A 10 19.72 6.83 -8.09
CA ALA A 10 20.18 8.18 -8.40
C ALA A 10 19.20 8.86 -9.38
N ALA A 11 19.43 10.16 -9.62
CA ALA A 11 18.65 10.94 -10.57
C ALA A 11 18.77 10.40 -12.01
N VAL A 12 17.69 10.53 -12.78
CA VAL A 12 17.60 10.15 -14.20
C VAL A 12 17.03 11.33 -14.97
N ALA A 13 17.75 11.79 -16.00
CA ALA A 13 17.28 12.87 -16.86
C ALA A 13 16.07 12.44 -17.70
N ALA A 14 15.20 13.39 -18.03
CA ALA A 14 14.08 13.15 -18.94
C ALA A 14 14.59 12.76 -20.34
N GLY A 15 13.91 11.81 -20.99
CA GLY A 15 14.26 11.40 -22.36
C GLY A 15 13.58 10.12 -22.80
N GLY A 16 13.30 9.97 -24.10
CA GLY A 16 12.47 8.90 -24.68
C GLY A 16 12.96 7.46 -24.54
N SER A 17 14.05 7.22 -23.82
CA SER A 17 14.61 5.88 -23.56
C SER A 17 15.23 5.78 -22.17
N ASN A 18 14.81 6.64 -21.23
CA ASN A 18 15.35 6.65 -19.87
C ASN A 18 14.79 5.53 -18.97
N GLY A 19 13.85 4.72 -19.48
CA GLY A 19 13.26 3.57 -18.80
C GLY A 19 12.17 3.92 -17.77
N VAL A 20 11.88 5.20 -17.56
CA VAL A 20 10.84 5.66 -16.64
C VAL A 20 9.46 5.40 -17.24
N VAL A 21 8.63 4.64 -16.52
CA VAL A 21 7.23 4.39 -16.91
C VAL A 21 6.27 5.35 -16.20
N ALA A 22 5.00 5.37 -16.62
CA ALA A 22 3.98 6.12 -15.91
C ALA A 22 3.70 5.44 -14.55
N GLY A 23 3.63 6.23 -13.49
CA GLY A 23 3.53 5.69 -12.14
C GLY A 23 3.53 6.74 -11.05
N VAL A 24 3.58 6.27 -9.80
CA VAL A 24 3.75 7.09 -8.62
C VAL A 24 5.18 6.92 -8.13
N PHE A 25 5.94 8.01 -8.14
CA PHE A 25 7.29 8.06 -7.63
C PHE A 25 7.27 8.42 -6.14
N ILE A 26 8.03 7.68 -5.33
CA ILE A 26 8.17 7.88 -3.88
C ILE A 26 9.66 8.03 -3.56
N PRO A 27 10.12 9.19 -3.07
CA PRO A 27 11.52 9.41 -2.73
C PRO A 27 11.92 8.65 -1.47
N THR A 28 13.13 8.06 -1.44
CA THR A 28 13.59 7.30 -0.26
C THR A 28 13.93 8.19 0.93
N GLY A 29 14.50 9.37 0.69
CA GLY A 29 15.05 10.24 1.74
C GLY A 29 14.01 10.85 2.70
N THR A 30 12.72 10.82 2.36
CA THR A 30 11.65 11.44 3.17
C THR A 30 10.49 10.50 3.45
N ASP A 31 10.08 9.72 2.46
CA ASP A 31 8.83 8.97 2.52
C ASP A 31 9.02 7.46 2.80
N LEU A 32 10.25 6.94 2.70
CA LEU A 32 10.57 5.54 2.97
C LEU A 32 11.62 5.41 4.08
N PRO A 33 11.24 5.66 5.34
CA PRO A 33 12.15 5.49 6.47
C PRO A 33 12.63 4.03 6.54
N GLY A 34 13.92 3.85 6.81
CA GLY A 34 14.57 2.54 6.85
C GLY A 34 15.26 2.13 5.54
N ILE A 35 15.21 2.96 4.49
CA ILE A 35 16.05 2.80 3.31
C ILE A 35 17.11 3.91 3.33
N SER A 36 18.31 3.59 3.80
CA SER A 36 19.45 4.50 3.81
C SER A 36 20.75 3.70 3.86
N PRO A 37 21.70 3.90 2.92
CA PRO A 37 21.74 4.93 1.87
C PRO A 37 21.06 4.54 0.54
N ALA A 38 20.96 5.47 -0.41
CA ALA A 38 20.35 5.24 -1.74
C ALA A 38 20.96 4.05 -2.52
N SER A 39 22.20 3.66 -2.21
CA SER A 39 22.83 2.45 -2.75
C SER A 39 22.11 1.15 -2.38
N GLU A 40 21.30 1.13 -1.31
CA GLU A 40 20.46 -0.01 -0.95
C GLU A 40 19.45 -0.35 -2.06
N LEU A 41 19.05 0.62 -2.88
CA LEU A 41 18.22 0.40 -4.06
C LEU A 41 18.96 -0.31 -5.21
N GLY A 42 20.27 -0.49 -5.09
CA GLY A 42 21.08 -1.31 -6.00
C GLY A 42 21.23 -2.77 -5.55
N GLU A 43 20.88 -3.09 -4.30
CA GLU A 43 21.18 -4.39 -3.70
C GLU A 43 20.28 -5.54 -4.19
N ALA A 44 20.73 -6.78 -4.01
CA ALA A 44 19.96 -7.96 -4.38
C ALA A 44 18.67 -8.11 -3.55
N ALA A 45 18.71 -7.74 -2.26
CA ALA A 45 17.58 -7.88 -1.32
C ALA A 45 16.67 -6.64 -1.25
N LYS A 46 16.91 -5.63 -2.09
CA LYS A 46 16.21 -4.33 -2.07
C LYS A 46 14.70 -4.42 -2.08
N GLU A 47 14.15 -5.40 -2.81
CA GLU A 47 12.71 -5.62 -2.95
C GLU A 47 12.01 -5.74 -1.60
N ARG A 48 12.63 -6.45 -0.66
CA ARG A 48 12.03 -6.80 0.62
C ARG A 48 12.12 -5.64 1.61
N LYS A 49 13.27 -4.94 1.60
CA LYS A 49 13.45 -3.69 2.35
C LYS A 49 12.44 -2.64 1.87
N VAL A 50 12.28 -2.50 0.56
CA VAL A 50 11.33 -1.55 -0.04
C VAL A 50 9.89 -1.93 0.30
N ALA A 51 9.51 -3.19 0.16
CA ALA A 51 8.17 -3.63 0.54
C ALA A 51 7.87 -3.37 2.02
N PHE A 52 8.82 -3.69 2.91
CA PHE A 52 8.67 -3.42 4.34
C PHE A 52 8.56 -1.91 4.63
N ALA A 53 9.43 -1.08 4.06
CA ALA A 53 9.40 0.37 4.25
C ALA A 53 8.08 0.99 3.75
N VAL A 54 7.59 0.57 2.58
CA VAL A 54 6.32 1.02 2.02
C VAL A 54 5.14 0.55 2.88
N ALA A 55 5.09 -0.72 3.26
CA ALA A 55 4.03 -1.26 4.12
C ALA A 55 4.00 -0.56 5.50
N ASN A 56 5.17 -0.33 6.08
CA ASN A 56 5.33 0.35 7.36
C ASN A 56 4.89 1.82 7.27
N ARG A 57 5.25 2.52 6.19
CA ARG A 57 4.79 3.89 5.93
C ARG A 57 3.28 3.98 5.78
N ILE A 58 2.67 3.03 5.05
CA ILE A 58 1.21 2.94 4.92
C ILE A 58 0.57 2.71 6.28
N PHE A 59 1.13 1.80 7.10
CA PHE A 59 0.64 1.58 8.46
C PHE A 59 0.69 2.87 9.28
N ASP A 60 1.85 3.54 9.36
CA ASP A 60 2.03 4.71 10.23
C ASP A 60 1.10 5.86 9.80
N ALA A 61 0.98 6.11 8.49
CA ALA A 61 0.09 7.13 7.96
C ALA A 61 -1.38 6.82 8.25
N LEU A 62 -1.85 5.63 7.86
CA LEU A 62 -3.25 5.25 8.07
C LEU A 62 -3.59 5.17 9.57
N ASN A 63 -2.69 4.66 10.41
CA ASN A 63 -2.91 4.61 11.85
C ASN A 63 -3.06 6.01 12.47
N GLY A 64 -2.31 6.99 11.97
CA GLY A 64 -2.40 8.40 12.40
C GLY A 64 -3.66 9.14 11.91
N MET A 65 -4.34 8.64 10.87
CA MET A 65 -5.56 9.25 10.34
C MET A 65 -6.79 8.97 11.21
N SER A 66 -7.50 10.03 11.59
CA SER A 66 -8.78 9.94 12.31
C SER A 66 -9.90 9.36 11.44
N ASN A 67 -9.90 9.66 10.14
CA ASN A 67 -10.88 9.16 9.17
C ASN A 67 -10.18 8.51 7.98
N LYS A 68 -10.44 7.22 7.75
CA LYS A 68 -9.92 6.41 6.63
C LYS A 68 -10.96 5.37 6.24
N LEU A 69 -11.94 5.77 5.42
CA LEU A 69 -13.12 4.95 5.17
C LEU A 69 -12.74 3.66 4.43
N GLY A 70 -13.17 2.53 4.98
CA GLY A 70 -12.96 1.22 4.39
C GLY A 70 -11.56 0.64 4.62
N PHE A 71 -10.72 1.28 5.44
CA PHE A 71 -9.42 0.76 5.82
C PHE A 71 -9.28 0.54 7.32
N THR A 72 -8.66 -0.58 7.66
CA THR A 72 -8.13 -0.85 9.00
C THR A 72 -6.71 -1.37 8.84
N VAL A 73 -5.79 -0.87 9.65
CA VAL A 73 -4.40 -1.32 9.67
C VAL A 73 -4.07 -1.87 11.04
N SER A 74 -3.22 -2.90 11.09
CA SER A 74 -2.73 -3.45 12.35
C SER A 74 -1.26 -3.85 12.23
N ARG A 75 -0.51 -3.50 13.27
CA ARG A 75 0.90 -3.86 13.48
C ARG A 75 0.99 -4.40 14.92
N PRO A 76 0.69 -5.70 15.13
CA PRO A 76 0.76 -6.28 16.47
C PRO A 76 2.17 -6.17 17.05
N ALA A 77 2.26 -6.32 18.38
CA ALA A 77 3.54 -6.33 19.08
C ALA A 77 4.46 -7.39 18.45
N PRO A 78 5.77 -7.09 18.28
CA PRO A 78 6.70 -8.06 17.74
C PRO A 78 6.72 -9.34 18.59
N SER A 79 6.83 -10.49 17.93
CA SER A 79 7.02 -11.77 18.61
C SER A 79 8.45 -12.25 18.45
N GLY A 80 8.97 -12.97 19.45
CA GLY A 80 10.30 -13.59 19.34
C GLY A 80 10.38 -14.57 18.17
N PHE A 81 11.49 -14.54 17.43
CA PHE A 81 11.77 -15.48 16.34
C PHE A 81 13.00 -16.32 16.64
N ALA A 82 14.14 -15.68 16.87
CA ALA A 82 15.40 -16.32 17.25
C ALA A 82 16.24 -15.36 18.11
N GLN A 83 17.45 -15.76 18.50
CA GLN A 83 18.35 -14.87 19.22
C GLN A 83 18.61 -13.60 18.38
N ASN A 84 18.36 -12.42 18.98
CA ASN A 84 18.45 -11.13 18.31
C ASN A 84 17.50 -10.94 17.12
N GLN A 85 16.45 -11.76 16.97
CA GLN A 85 15.51 -11.67 15.86
C GLN A 85 14.06 -11.66 16.32
N ILE A 86 13.25 -10.81 15.69
CA ILE A 86 11.82 -10.66 15.96
C ILE A 86 11.03 -10.79 14.67
N ASN A 87 9.81 -11.33 14.78
CA ASN A 87 8.82 -11.23 13.72
C ASN A 87 8.01 -9.95 13.90
N GLN A 88 7.84 -9.20 12.81
CA GLN A 88 6.91 -8.08 12.73
C GLN A 88 5.89 -8.34 11.62
N SER A 89 4.63 -8.48 12.01
CA SER A 89 3.52 -8.54 11.06
C SER A 89 2.96 -7.14 10.81
N LEU A 90 2.59 -6.88 9.55
CA LEU A 90 1.78 -5.73 9.15
C LEU A 90 0.57 -6.25 8.38
N SER A 91 -0.58 -5.65 8.64
CA SER A 91 -1.82 -6.01 7.96
C SER A 91 -2.62 -4.79 7.52
N LEU A 92 -3.24 -4.92 6.36
CA LEU A 92 -4.22 -3.99 5.82
C LEU A 92 -5.51 -4.74 5.54
N THR A 93 -6.58 -4.39 6.25
CA THR A 93 -7.94 -4.82 5.95
C THR A 93 -8.63 -3.76 5.10
N THR A 94 -9.15 -4.17 3.96
CA THR A 94 -9.90 -3.32 3.03
C THR A 94 -11.34 -3.77 2.94
N GLN A 95 -12.28 -2.81 2.97
CA GLN A 95 -13.72 -3.05 2.82
C GLN A 95 -14.19 -2.76 1.40
N PHE A 96 -14.97 -3.68 0.85
CA PHE A 96 -15.50 -3.68 -0.50
C PHE A 96 -17.02 -3.77 -0.51
N VAL A 97 -17.59 -3.35 -1.62
CA VAL A 97 -19.00 -3.49 -1.97
C VAL A 97 -19.09 -4.20 -3.31
N LEU A 98 -19.84 -5.30 -3.34
CA LEU A 98 -20.33 -5.92 -4.55
C LEU A 98 -21.71 -5.34 -4.87
N ASN A 99 -21.85 -4.78 -6.07
CA ASN A 99 -23.13 -4.40 -6.63
C ASN A 99 -23.68 -5.55 -7.49
N HIS A 100 -24.76 -6.18 -7.04
CA HIS A 100 -25.37 -7.30 -7.77
C HIS A 100 -26.05 -6.85 -9.06
N SER A 101 -26.46 -5.59 -9.17
CA SER A 101 -27.15 -5.06 -10.35
C SER A 101 -26.24 -4.96 -11.59
N ASN A 102 -24.93 -4.78 -11.38
CA ASN A 102 -23.95 -4.67 -12.47
C ASN A 102 -22.73 -5.59 -12.30
N LEU A 103 -22.76 -6.47 -11.29
CA LEU A 103 -21.70 -7.42 -10.94
C LEU A 103 -20.32 -6.78 -10.72
N GLN A 104 -20.30 -5.52 -10.30
CA GLN A 104 -19.05 -4.82 -10.02
C GLN A 104 -18.68 -4.88 -8.55
N VAL A 105 -17.41 -5.21 -8.30
CA VAL A 105 -16.77 -5.04 -6.99
C VAL A 105 -16.02 -3.73 -7.00
N GLY A 106 -16.24 -2.91 -5.98
CA GLY A 106 -15.48 -1.70 -5.73
C GLY A 106 -15.20 -1.56 -4.24
N LEU A 107 -14.40 -0.56 -3.89
CA LEU A 107 -14.30 -0.14 -2.50
C LEU A 107 -15.63 0.43 -2.00
N LEU A 108 -15.76 0.53 -0.68
CA LEU A 108 -16.80 1.39 -0.11
C LEU A 108 -16.73 2.79 -0.75
N PRO A 109 -17.83 3.27 -1.36
CA PRO A 109 -17.87 4.61 -1.92
C PRO A 109 -17.64 5.65 -0.83
N LEU A 110 -17.19 6.84 -1.23
CA LEU A 110 -17.06 7.97 -0.31
C LEU A 110 -18.42 8.62 -0.08
N PRO A 111 -18.68 9.20 1.10
CA PRO A 111 -19.77 10.15 1.30
C PRO A 111 -19.62 11.37 0.39
N ALA A 112 -20.70 12.13 0.18
CA ALA A 112 -20.66 13.33 -0.67
C ALA A 112 -19.65 14.38 -0.16
N SER A 113 -19.44 14.42 1.17
CA SER A 113 -18.44 15.25 1.85
C SER A 113 -16.99 14.80 1.59
N SER A 114 -16.77 13.68 0.90
CA SER A 114 -15.46 13.05 0.68
C SER A 114 -14.69 12.72 1.97
N ILE A 115 -15.37 12.70 3.12
CA ILE A 115 -14.80 12.32 4.41
C ILE A 115 -14.32 10.87 4.34
N GLY A 116 -13.10 10.63 4.83
CA GLY A 116 -12.48 9.31 4.81
C GLY A 116 -11.80 8.92 3.51
N LYS A 117 -11.71 9.83 2.52
CA LYS A 117 -10.78 9.67 1.40
C LYS A 117 -9.36 9.51 1.92
N VAL A 118 -8.53 8.77 1.17
CA VAL A 118 -7.11 8.67 1.45
C VAL A 118 -6.37 9.01 0.17
N ALA A 119 -5.68 10.14 0.15
CA ALA A 119 -4.83 10.54 -0.97
C ALA A 119 -3.46 9.85 -0.89
N ILE A 120 -2.75 9.78 -2.02
CA ILE A 120 -1.34 9.32 -2.00
C ILE A 120 -0.52 10.24 -1.10
N ALA A 121 -0.75 11.55 -1.19
CA ALA A 121 -0.02 12.55 -0.38
C ALA A 121 -0.26 12.40 1.13
N ASP A 122 -1.40 11.83 1.56
CA ASP A 122 -1.64 11.56 2.99
C ASP A 122 -0.69 10.46 3.51
N VAL A 123 -0.28 9.55 2.64
CA VAL A 123 0.63 8.44 2.97
C VAL A 123 2.09 8.78 2.65
N PHE A 124 2.33 9.32 1.47
CA PHE A 124 3.65 9.68 0.94
C PHE A 124 3.62 11.17 0.54
N PRO A 125 3.88 12.09 1.49
CA PRO A 125 3.72 13.53 1.26
C PRO A 125 4.57 14.10 0.13
N ASN A 126 5.70 13.46 -0.19
CA ASN A 126 6.62 13.89 -1.23
C ASN A 126 6.51 13.01 -2.50
N ALA A 127 5.50 12.13 -2.57
CA ALA A 127 5.25 11.37 -3.76
C ALA A 127 4.81 12.28 -4.91
N ALA A 128 5.16 11.89 -6.12
CA ALA A 128 4.80 12.61 -7.33
C ALA A 128 4.26 11.65 -8.39
N LYS A 129 3.20 12.06 -9.08
CA LYS A 129 2.78 11.39 -10.30
C LYS A 129 3.79 11.68 -11.40
N LYS A 130 4.32 10.63 -12.04
CA LYS A 130 5.27 10.75 -13.16
C LYS A 130 4.65 10.16 -14.42
N SER A 131 4.83 10.86 -15.53
CA SER A 131 4.54 10.32 -16.87
C SER A 131 5.71 9.45 -17.35
N ALA A 132 5.47 8.63 -18.37
CA ALA A 132 6.55 7.90 -19.04
C ALA A 132 7.62 8.87 -19.55
N ASN A 133 8.89 8.47 -19.43
CA ASN A 133 10.07 9.23 -19.80
C ASN A 133 10.31 10.54 -19.02
N ALA A 134 9.59 10.75 -17.91
CA ALA A 134 9.81 11.90 -17.03
C ALA A 134 11.18 11.84 -16.33
N ALA A 135 11.66 12.98 -15.85
CA ALA A 135 12.86 13.03 -15.00
C ALA A 135 12.58 12.48 -13.59
N ILE A 136 13.59 11.85 -13.01
CA ILE A 136 13.67 11.44 -11.60
C ILE A 136 14.77 12.27 -10.96
N ASP A 137 14.42 13.11 -9.99
CA ASP A 137 15.33 14.14 -9.49
C ASP A 137 16.18 13.66 -8.30
N VAL A 138 15.72 12.61 -7.62
CA VAL A 138 16.32 12.05 -6.41
C VAL A 138 16.21 10.53 -6.40
N ALA A 139 16.92 9.87 -5.48
CA ALA A 139 16.75 8.45 -5.28
C ALA A 139 15.35 8.10 -4.76
N GLY A 140 14.79 6.99 -5.22
CA GLY A 140 13.42 6.61 -4.91
C GLY A 140 12.97 5.34 -5.61
N ILE A 141 11.70 5.02 -5.41
CA ILE A 141 11.02 3.94 -6.12
C ILE A 141 9.92 4.54 -6.99
N LEU A 142 9.63 3.89 -8.11
CA LEU A 142 8.45 4.18 -8.90
C LEU A 142 7.57 2.93 -8.89
N ILE A 143 6.32 3.10 -8.45
CA ILE A 143 5.28 2.09 -8.53
C ILE A 143 4.53 2.33 -9.85
N PRO A 144 4.67 1.43 -10.85
CA PRO A 144 4.05 1.64 -12.15
C PRO A 144 2.54 1.56 -12.12
N ASP A 145 1.90 2.30 -13.02
CA ASP A 145 0.46 2.22 -13.23
C ASP A 145 0.04 0.83 -13.75
N SER A 146 0.89 0.18 -14.55
CA SER A 146 0.68 -1.19 -15.02
C SER A 146 0.54 -2.18 -13.87
N THR A 147 1.39 -2.06 -12.84
CA THR A 147 1.34 -2.90 -11.64
C THR A 147 0.00 -2.73 -10.94
N ILE A 148 -0.41 -1.49 -10.68
CA ILE A 148 -1.64 -1.20 -9.97
C ILE A 148 -2.88 -1.66 -10.75
N ALA A 149 -2.91 -1.38 -12.06
CA ALA A 149 -4.00 -1.79 -12.94
C ALA A 149 -4.12 -3.34 -13.01
N SER A 150 -2.99 -4.05 -13.03
CA SER A 150 -2.98 -5.52 -13.08
C SER A 150 -3.60 -6.19 -11.84
N PHE A 151 -3.60 -5.50 -10.70
CA PHE A 151 -4.23 -5.94 -9.45
C PHE A 151 -5.59 -5.28 -9.20
N GLY A 152 -6.21 -4.71 -10.24
CA GLY A 152 -7.56 -4.15 -10.19
C GLY A 152 -7.67 -2.80 -9.46
N GLY A 153 -6.54 -2.13 -9.20
CA GLY A 153 -6.52 -0.80 -8.59
C GLY A 153 -6.85 0.30 -9.59
N SER A 154 -7.46 1.39 -9.11
CA SER A 154 -7.67 2.59 -9.92
C SER A 154 -6.39 3.42 -9.93
N ILE A 155 -6.01 3.93 -11.10
CA ILE A 155 -4.84 4.82 -11.24
C ILE A 155 -5.27 6.25 -10.93
N PRO A 156 -4.78 6.87 -9.83
CA PRO A 156 -5.10 8.25 -9.56
C PRO A 156 -4.36 9.16 -10.56
N SER A 157 -5.05 10.20 -11.05
CA SER A 157 -4.49 11.16 -12.01
C SER A 157 -3.45 12.10 -11.40
N ASN A 158 -3.50 12.30 -10.08
CA ASN A 158 -2.53 13.06 -9.28
C ASN A 158 -2.44 12.43 -7.87
N THR A 159 -1.64 13.01 -6.98
CA THR A 159 -1.43 12.47 -5.63
C THR A 159 -2.49 12.90 -4.61
N GLU A 160 -3.45 13.75 -4.98
CA GLU A 160 -4.51 14.31 -4.12
C GLU A 160 -5.86 13.59 -4.28
N LEU A 161 -6.02 12.77 -5.32
CA LEU A 161 -7.21 11.95 -5.53
C LEU A 161 -7.28 10.77 -4.56
N ASP A 162 -8.49 10.24 -4.38
CA ASP A 162 -8.73 9.05 -3.57
C ASP A 162 -7.93 7.84 -4.12
N ALA A 163 -6.98 7.39 -3.32
CA ALA A 163 -5.98 6.39 -3.64
C ALA A 163 -6.23 5.06 -2.92
N ARG A 164 -7.38 4.89 -2.26
CA ARG A 164 -7.68 3.65 -1.53
C ARG A 164 -7.58 2.41 -2.43
N SER A 165 -8.06 2.44 -3.67
CA SER A 165 -7.97 1.26 -4.55
C SER A 165 -6.54 1.01 -5.01
N TRP A 166 -5.76 2.08 -5.19
CA TRP A 166 -4.33 2.00 -5.47
C TRP A 166 -3.56 1.36 -4.31
N ILE A 167 -3.82 1.78 -3.06
CA ILE A 167 -3.17 1.23 -1.86
C ILE A 167 -3.52 -0.26 -1.67
N ALA A 168 -4.80 -0.62 -1.87
CA ALA A 168 -5.25 -2.01 -1.77
C ALA A 168 -4.60 -2.90 -2.85
N ALA A 169 -4.52 -2.42 -4.09
CA ALA A 169 -3.84 -3.12 -5.18
C ALA A 169 -2.33 -3.26 -4.95
N LEU A 170 -1.69 -2.24 -4.39
CA LEU A 170 -0.28 -2.31 -3.98
C LEU A 170 -0.06 -3.39 -2.90
N TYR A 171 -0.90 -3.44 -1.87
CA TYR A 171 -0.82 -4.50 -0.86
C TYR A 171 -1.03 -5.90 -1.45
N LEU A 172 -2.03 -6.06 -2.33
CA LEU A 172 -2.23 -7.32 -3.04
C LEU A 172 -1.02 -7.71 -3.90
N SER A 173 -0.36 -6.73 -4.53
CA SER A 173 0.88 -6.96 -5.25
C SER A 173 1.98 -7.49 -4.33
N PHE A 174 2.14 -6.94 -3.10
CA PHE A 174 3.13 -7.44 -2.14
C PHE A 174 2.92 -8.92 -1.85
N ILE A 175 1.67 -9.29 -1.56
CA ILE A 175 1.33 -10.68 -1.23
C ILE A 175 1.61 -11.61 -2.41
N THR A 176 1.27 -11.18 -3.62
CA THR A 176 1.31 -12.03 -4.82
C THR A 176 2.71 -12.11 -5.46
N GLN A 177 3.46 -11.00 -5.48
CA GLN A 177 4.68 -10.88 -6.27
C GLN A 177 5.96 -10.92 -5.46
N LEU A 178 5.94 -10.60 -4.15
CA LEU A 178 7.18 -10.61 -3.38
C LEU A 178 7.80 -11.99 -3.36
N THR A 179 9.08 -12.07 -3.69
CA THR A 179 9.80 -13.34 -3.69
C THR A 179 9.90 -13.95 -2.29
N ALA A 180 9.86 -15.29 -2.21
CA ALA A 180 9.96 -15.99 -0.93
C ALA A 180 11.35 -15.75 -0.28
N HIS A 181 11.28 -15.28 0.97
CA HIS A 181 12.34 -14.82 1.87
C HIS A 181 12.66 -15.69 3.10
N SER A 182 13.90 -15.89 3.57
CA SER A 182 14.10 -16.13 5.02
C SER A 182 13.58 -14.95 5.86
N SER A 183 13.70 -13.75 5.30
CA SER A 183 13.32 -12.48 5.91
C SER A 183 11.83 -12.14 5.78
N ILE A 184 11.08 -12.95 5.01
CA ILE A 184 9.63 -12.83 4.82
C ILE A 184 9.04 -14.19 5.19
N THR A 185 8.59 -14.33 6.42
CA THR A 185 8.17 -15.63 6.98
C THR A 185 6.73 -15.98 6.68
N ALA A 186 5.89 -14.98 6.40
CA ALA A 186 4.50 -15.21 6.00
C ALA A 186 3.99 -14.10 5.08
N LYS A 187 3.16 -14.51 4.12
CA LYS A 187 2.33 -13.63 3.30
C LYS A 187 0.99 -14.27 3.18
N ASP A 188 -0.07 -13.53 3.46
CA ASP A 188 -1.42 -14.05 3.44
C ASP A 188 -2.39 -13.05 2.81
N LYS A 189 -3.30 -13.60 2.01
CA LYS A 189 -4.51 -12.94 1.59
C LYS A 189 -5.63 -13.70 2.29
N GLY A 190 -6.12 -13.11 3.37
CA GLY A 190 -7.15 -13.72 4.21
C GLY A 190 -8.47 -13.92 3.45
N ASP A 191 -9.35 -14.68 4.10
CA ASP A 191 -10.66 -15.00 3.56
C ASP A 191 -11.52 -13.76 3.33
N VAL A 192 -12.49 -13.91 2.40
CA VAL A 192 -13.55 -12.92 2.19
C VAL A 192 -14.52 -13.00 3.37
N LEU A 193 -14.57 -11.96 4.19
CA LEU A 193 -15.47 -11.90 5.35
C LEU A 193 -16.59 -10.91 5.10
N GLY A 194 -17.84 -11.39 5.13
CA GLY A 194 -19.02 -10.52 5.02
C GLY A 194 -19.17 -9.62 6.26
N PHE A 195 -19.71 -8.41 6.07
CA PHE A 195 -20.09 -7.54 7.17
C PHE A 195 -21.41 -6.81 6.88
N LEU A 196 -22.02 -6.25 7.92
CA LEU A 196 -23.15 -5.34 7.76
C LEU A 196 -22.67 -3.90 7.93
N PRO A 197 -22.94 -3.01 6.96
CA PRO A 197 -22.59 -1.59 7.06
C PRO A 197 -23.34 -0.92 8.21
N ALA A 198 -22.72 0.10 8.81
CA ALA A 198 -23.32 0.84 9.91
C ALA A 198 -24.48 1.73 9.43
N LEU A 199 -25.46 2.00 10.30
CA LEU A 199 -26.67 2.76 9.96
C LEU A 199 -26.39 4.20 9.46
N ASN A 200 -25.29 4.80 9.92
CA ASN A 200 -24.84 6.11 9.46
C ASN A 200 -24.33 6.11 8.01
N TYR A 201 -24.11 4.95 7.39
CA TYR A 201 -23.80 4.89 5.95
C TYR A 201 -25.00 5.31 5.10
N TYR A 202 -26.21 5.32 5.69
CA TYR A 202 -27.48 5.60 5.02
C TYR A 202 -28.18 6.86 5.55
N SER A 203 -27.61 7.53 6.57
CA SER A 203 -28.25 8.68 7.23
C SER A 203 -27.23 9.70 7.73
N GLY A 204 -27.56 11.01 7.64
CA GLY A 204 -26.72 12.13 8.12
C GLY A 204 -25.58 12.51 7.17
N ASP A 205 -24.69 11.56 6.84
CA ASP A 205 -23.57 11.68 5.90
C ASP A 205 -23.52 10.41 5.03
N ALA A 206 -24.60 10.18 4.29
CA ALA A 206 -24.77 8.96 3.51
C ALA A 206 -23.61 8.76 2.53
N ILE A 207 -23.16 7.51 2.40
CA ILE A 207 -22.17 7.15 1.38
C ILE A 207 -22.77 7.46 0.00
N THR A 208 -22.03 8.17 -0.85
CA THR A 208 -22.50 8.54 -2.19
C THR A 208 -22.89 7.29 -2.97
N GLY A 209 -24.13 7.25 -3.45
CA GLY A 209 -24.62 6.14 -4.25
C GLY A 209 -24.94 4.87 -3.46
N LEU A 210 -25.07 4.96 -2.13
CA LEU A 210 -25.67 3.93 -1.28
C LEU A 210 -26.84 4.50 -0.49
N THR A 211 -28.02 3.92 -0.70
CA THR A 211 -29.22 4.16 0.09
C THR A 211 -29.62 2.89 0.82
N GLU A 212 -30.47 3.01 1.85
CA GLU A 212 -30.99 1.83 2.55
C GLU A 212 -31.75 0.87 1.60
N ALA A 213 -32.42 1.42 0.59
CA ALA A 213 -33.12 0.65 -0.45
C ALA A 213 -32.18 -0.17 -1.35
N ASP A 214 -30.88 0.17 -1.42
CA ASP A 214 -29.89 -0.58 -2.20
C ASP A 214 -29.42 -1.85 -1.49
N LEU A 215 -29.62 -1.97 -0.16
CA LEU A 215 -29.12 -3.09 0.64
C LEU A 215 -29.43 -4.49 0.05
N PRO A 216 -30.64 -4.77 -0.46
CA PRO A 216 -30.94 -6.07 -1.07
C PRO A 216 -30.12 -6.39 -2.32
N MET A 217 -29.57 -5.37 -3.00
CA MET A 217 -28.77 -5.49 -4.21
C MET A 217 -27.27 -5.30 -3.96
N ARG A 218 -26.84 -5.22 -2.69
CA ARG A 218 -25.44 -5.03 -2.31
C ARG A 218 -24.96 -6.13 -1.36
N SER A 219 -23.70 -6.54 -1.53
CA SER A 219 -22.99 -7.31 -0.51
C SER A 219 -21.74 -6.56 -0.08
N PHE A 220 -21.47 -6.60 1.22
CA PHE A 220 -20.36 -5.91 1.84
C PHE A 220 -19.41 -6.94 2.41
N PHE A 221 -18.13 -6.81 2.10
CA PHE A 221 -17.13 -7.77 2.56
C PHE A 221 -15.77 -7.12 2.77
N THR A 222 -14.93 -7.77 3.54
CA THR A 222 -13.56 -7.35 3.79
C THR A 222 -12.58 -8.38 3.25
N LEU A 223 -11.38 -7.90 2.95
CA LEU A 223 -10.20 -8.72 2.67
C LEU A 223 -9.04 -8.17 3.49
N THR A 224 -8.31 -9.06 4.15
CA THR A 224 -7.12 -8.70 4.93
C THR A 224 -5.88 -9.20 4.23
N TYR A 225 -4.94 -8.31 3.96
CA TYR A 225 -3.62 -8.62 3.44
C TYR A 225 -2.63 -8.56 4.58
N THR A 226 -1.92 -9.65 4.86
CA THR A 226 -0.95 -9.73 5.95
C THR A 226 0.42 -10.11 5.41
N PHE A 227 1.44 -9.45 5.90
CA PHE A 227 2.83 -9.71 5.57
C PHE A 227 3.67 -9.68 6.85
N THR A 228 4.49 -10.71 7.04
CA THR A 228 5.37 -10.85 8.21
C THR A 228 6.82 -10.87 7.77
N VAL A 229 7.62 -10.01 8.41
CA VAL A 229 9.07 -9.97 8.23
C VAL A 229 9.81 -10.41 9.47
N VAL A 230 11.03 -10.88 9.26
CA VAL A 230 12.01 -11.05 10.34
C VAL A 230 12.90 -9.82 10.38
N LEU A 231 12.99 -9.19 11.54
CA LEU A 231 13.93 -8.11 11.82
C LEU A 231 15.04 -8.63 12.74
N SER A 232 16.28 -8.25 12.44
CA SER A 232 17.47 -8.57 13.22
C SER A 232 17.96 -7.33 13.96
N LEU A 233 18.28 -7.48 15.24
CA LEU A 233 18.89 -6.44 16.05
C LEU A 233 20.36 -6.29 15.68
N ASN A 234 20.73 -5.12 15.17
CA ASN A 234 22.11 -4.70 15.13
C ASN A 234 22.53 -4.26 16.54
N GLN A 235 23.32 -5.12 17.21
CA GLN A 235 23.74 -4.88 18.59
C GLN A 235 24.66 -3.66 18.74
N SER A 236 25.37 -3.26 17.68
CA SER A 236 26.35 -2.17 17.74
C SER A 236 25.68 -0.80 17.84
N ASN A 237 24.51 -0.63 17.23
CA ASN A 237 23.79 0.65 17.20
C ASN A 237 22.37 0.54 17.80
N GLN A 238 21.98 -0.65 18.28
CA GLN A 238 20.66 -0.94 18.86
C GLN A 238 19.49 -0.64 17.90
N THR A 239 19.69 -0.83 16.59
CA THR A 239 18.64 -0.69 15.58
C THR A 239 18.18 -2.03 15.05
N PHE A 240 16.92 -2.15 14.65
CA PHE A 240 16.43 -3.29 13.90
C PHE A 240 16.52 -3.02 12.38
N ASP A 241 17.01 -4.00 11.63
CA ASP A 241 16.95 -4.04 10.17
C ASP A 241 16.35 -5.37 9.72
N LEU A 242 15.90 -5.45 8.47
CA LEU A 242 15.45 -6.69 7.87
C LEU A 242 16.55 -7.76 7.98
N ALA A 243 16.17 -8.96 8.46
CA ALA A 243 17.11 -10.07 8.53
C ALA A 243 17.66 -10.41 7.14
N ALA A 244 18.95 -10.75 7.10
CA ALA A 244 19.64 -11.15 5.87
C ALA A 244 19.14 -12.49 5.31
#